data_AF-A0A940H7B9-F1
#
_entry.id   AF-A0A940H7B9-F1
#
_cell.length_a   1.000
_cell.length_b   1.000
_cell.length_c   1.000
_cell.angle_alpha   90.00
_cell.angle_beta   90.00
_cell.angle_gamma   90.00
#
_symmetry.space_group_name_H-M   'P 1'
#
loop_
_entity.id
_entity.type
_entity.pdbx_description
1 polymer ?
#
loop_
_entity_poly.entity_id
_entity_poly.type
_entity_poly.pdbx_seq_one_letter_code
_entity_poly.pdbx_strand_id
1 'polypeptide(L)' 'MTFLSYAQNREDVLLHRVFRGIENGRYIDIGAGHPRLDSVTKSLYELGWSGINIEPIPEFAAQL' A
#
# COMPACT_ATOMS: atom_id res chain seq x y z
N MET A 1 4.71 -6.89 16.95
CA MET A 1 4.44 -5.45 16.68
C MET A 1 2.99 -5.32 16.25
N THR A 2 2.37 -4.17 16.48
CA THR A 2 0.98 -3.88 16.08
C THR A 2 0.92 -3.56 14.59
N PHE A 3 -0.06 -4.10 13.85
CA PHE A 3 -0.33 -3.73 12.46
C PHE A 3 -1.02 -2.37 12.40
N LEU A 4 -0.51 -1.43 11.61
CA LEU A 4 -1.12 -0.13 11.35
C LEU A 4 -1.76 -0.13 9.97
N SER A 5 -3.05 0.21 9.91
CA SER A 5 -3.80 0.35 8.66
C SER A 5 -3.72 1.79 8.17
N TYR A 6 -3.49 1.95 6.86
CA TYR A 6 -3.43 3.25 6.18
C TYR A 6 -4.61 3.47 5.23
N ALA A 7 -5.32 2.41 4.85
CA ALA A 7 -6.37 2.43 3.86
C ALA A 7 -7.68 3.04 4.40
N GLN A 8 -8.42 3.73 3.53
CA GLN A 8 -9.64 4.46 3.88
C GLN A 8 -10.71 3.57 4.55
N ASN A 9 -10.91 2.36 4.02
CA ASN A 9 -11.89 1.41 4.53
C ASN A 9 -11.25 0.12 5.04
N ARG A 10 -9.96 0.18 5.42
CA ARG A 10 -9.17 -0.94 5.94
C ARG A 10 -8.99 -2.09 4.94
N GLU A 11 -8.97 -1.79 3.66
CA GLU A 11 -8.68 -2.74 2.57
C GLU A 11 -7.35 -3.45 2.83
N ASP A 12 -6.37 -2.72 3.34
CA ASP A 12 -5.05 -3.24 3.66
C ASP A 12 -5.03 -4.24 4.82
N VAL A 13 -6.00 -4.18 5.75
CA VAL A 13 -6.20 -5.22 6.78
C VAL A 13 -6.65 -6.54 6.14
N LEU A 14 -7.52 -6.48 5.12
CA LEU A 14 -7.93 -7.66 4.38
C LEU A 14 -6.74 -8.26 3.63
N LEU A 15 -5.96 -7.42 2.93
CA LEU A 15 -4.76 -7.87 2.22
C LEU A 15 -3.74 -8.51 3.16
N HIS A 16 -3.51 -7.91 4.34
CA HIS A 16 -2.62 -8.48 5.35
C HIS A 16 -3.05 -9.88 5.81
N ARG A 17 -4.37 -10.14 5.90
CA ARG A 17 -4.90 -11.47 6.25
C ARG A 17 -4.80 -12.45 5.09
N VAL A 18 -5.14 -12.02 3.88
CA VAL A 18 -5.10 -12.86 2.66
C VAL A 18 -3.67 -13.31 2.35
N PHE A 19 -2.69 -12.42 2.49
CA PHE A 19 -1.28 -12.69 2.22
C PHE A 19 -0.46 -13.06 3.45
N ARG A 20 -1.11 -13.50 4.54
CA ARG A 20 -0.42 -13.85 5.77
C ARG A 20 0.64 -14.91 5.52
N GLY A 21 1.87 -14.63 5.97
CA GLY A 21 3.01 -15.54 5.84
C GLY A 21 3.78 -15.40 4.51
N ILE A 22 3.32 -14.54 3.60
CA ILE A 22 4.09 -14.18 2.41
C ILE A 22 5.01 -13.00 2.76
N GLU A 23 6.31 -13.27 2.71
CA GLU A 23 7.36 -12.28 2.86
C GLU A 23 7.85 -11.79 1.49
N ASN A 24 8.32 -10.54 1.41
CA ASN A 24 8.96 -9.98 0.20
C ASN A 24 8.11 -10.03 -1.08
N GLY A 25 6.79 -9.86 -0.98
CA GLY A 25 5.90 -9.86 -2.14
C GLY A 25 6.09 -8.63 -3.04
N ARG A 26 5.44 -8.67 -4.20
CA ARG A 26 5.45 -7.59 -5.21
C ARG A 26 4.04 -7.09 -5.49
N TYR A 27 3.89 -5.78 -5.69
CA TYR A 27 2.61 -5.17 -6.07
C TYR A 27 2.78 -4.14 -7.19
N ILE A 28 1.69 -3.88 -7.90
CA ILE A 28 1.53 -2.73 -8.80
C ILE A 28 0.29 -1.99 -8.32
N ASP A 29 0.45 -0.73 -7.93
CA ASP A 29 -0.62 0.12 -7.42
C ASP A 29 -1.05 1.11 -8.51
N ILE A 30 -2.28 1.01 -8.99
CA ILE A 30 -2.79 1.82 -10.10
C ILE A 30 -3.84 2.78 -9.56
N GLY A 31 -3.56 4.08 -9.65
CA GLY A 31 -4.26 5.10 -8.89
C GLY A 31 -3.80 5.12 -7.44
N ALA A 32 -2.47 5.16 -7.25
CA ALA A 32 -1.83 5.02 -5.93
C ALA A 32 -2.22 6.14 -4.93
N GLY A 33 -2.70 7.29 -5.42
CA GLY A 33 -3.13 8.41 -4.60
C GLY A 33 -2.01 8.94 -3.71
N HIS A 34 -2.36 9.34 -2.48
CA HIS A 34 -1.37 9.80 -1.52
C HIS A 34 -0.58 8.60 -0.95
N PRO A 35 0.76 8.67 -0.83
CA PRO A 35 1.61 7.56 -0.38
C PRO A 35 1.41 7.09 1.09
N ARG A 36 0.44 7.68 1.80
CA ARG A 36 0.23 7.45 3.24
C ARG A 36 -1.23 7.58 3.65
N LEU A 37 -1.89 8.67 3.24
CA LEU A 37 -3.32 8.84 3.49
C LEU A 37 -4.07 7.95 2.52
N ASP A 38 -4.98 7.13 3.04
CA ASP A 38 -5.82 6.22 2.28
C ASP A 38 -5.04 5.21 1.40
N SER A 39 -3.76 4.96 1.72
CA SER A 39 -2.91 4.06 0.94
C SER A 39 -3.20 2.60 1.26
N VAL A 40 -3.60 1.83 0.25
CA VAL A 40 -3.84 0.39 0.37
C VAL A 40 -2.53 -0.41 0.40
N THR A 41 -1.43 0.14 -0.12
CA THR A 41 -0.16 -0.55 -0.31
C THR A 41 0.93 -0.17 0.70
N LYS A 42 0.76 0.92 1.45
CA LYS A 42 1.76 1.39 2.44
C LYS A 42 2.09 0.33 3.51
N SER A 43 1.09 -0.34 4.07
CA SER A 43 1.34 -1.39 5.07
C SER A 43 2.04 -2.61 4.48
N LEU A 44 1.80 -2.95 3.20
CA LEU A 44 2.57 -3.99 2.50
C LEU A 44 4.05 -3.58 2.37
N TYR A 45 4.33 -2.35 1.98
CA TYR A 45 5.69 -1.83 1.89
C TYR A 45 6.43 -1.89 3.24
N GLU A 46 5.76 -1.54 4.35
CA GLU A 46 6.33 -1.65 5.70
C GLU A 46 6.56 -3.10 6.15
N LEU A 47 5.83 -4.05 5.57
CA LEU A 47 6.04 -5.49 5.76
C LEU A 47 7.11 -6.07 4.81
N GLY A 48 7.90 -5.23 4.15
CA GLY A 48 9.02 -5.63 3.30
C GLY A 48 8.66 -5.94 1.85
N TRP A 49 7.41 -5.70 1.44
CA TRP A 49 7.03 -5.82 0.03
C TRP A 49 7.59 -4.64 -0.76
N SER A 50 7.68 -4.79 -2.08
CA SER A 50 8.11 -3.70 -2.97
C SER A 50 7.33 -3.71 -4.27
N GLY A 51 7.09 -2.54 -4.84
CA GLY A 51 6.18 -2.42 -5.98
C GLY A 51 6.41 -1.18 -6.82
N ILE A 52 5.50 -1.00 -7.79
CA ILE A 52 5.44 0.18 -8.65
C ILE A 52 4.13 0.90 -8.37
N ASN A 53 4.21 2.19 -8.10
CA ASN A 53 3.04 3.06 -7.97
C ASN A 53 2.83 3.81 -9.29
N ILE A 54 1.58 3.89 -9.74
CA ILE A 54 1.16 4.62 -10.94
C ILE A 54 0.06 5.58 -10.51
N GLU A 55 0.27 6.88 -10.74
CA GLU A 55 -0.67 7.93 -10.33
C GLU A 55 -0.81 8.98 -11.43
N PRO A 56 -2.02 9.20 -11.97
CA PRO A 56 -2.23 10.18 -13.05
C PRO A 56 -2.30 11.64 -12.57
N ILE A 57 -2.60 11.92 -11.31
CA ILE A 57 -2.71 13.28 -10.77
C ILE A 57 -1.30 13.81 -10.44
N PRO A 58 -0.79 14.86 -11.12
CA PRO A 58 0.59 15.33 -10.94
C PRO A 58 0.96 15.66 -9.50
N GLU A 59 0.03 16.24 -8.74
CA GLU A 59 0.22 16.61 -7.35
C GLU A 59 0.45 15.40 -6.45
N PHE A 60 -0.23 14.29 -6.71
CA PHE A 60 -0.02 13.04 -5.97
C PHE A 60 1.21 12.28 -6.48
N ALA A 61 1.42 12.26 -7.80
CA ALA A 61 2.60 11.65 -8.41
C ALA A 61 3.91 12.27 -7.89
N ALA A 62 3.95 13.58 -7.65
CA ALA A 62 5.11 14.27 -7.08
C ALA A 62 5.43 13.89 -5.62
N GLN A 63 4.52 13.17 -4.94
CA GLN A 63 4.68 12.74 -3.55
C GLN A 63 5.09 11.26 -3.41
N LEU A 64 4.99 10.48 -4.49
CA LEU A 64 5.26 9.04 -4.48
C LEU A 64 6.73 8.68 -4.24
#